data_AF-C6BZ38-F1
#
_entry.id   AF-C6BZ38-F1
#
_cell.length_a   1.000
_cell.length_b   1.000
_cell.length_c   1.000
_cell.angle_alpha   90.00
_cell.angle_beta   90.00
_cell.angle_gamma   90.00
#
_symmetry.space_group_name_H-M   'P 1'
#
loop_
_entity.id
_entity.type
_entity.pdbx_description
1 polymer ?
#
loop_
_entity_poly.entity_id
_entity_poly.type
_entity_poly.pdbx_seq_one_letter_code
_entity_poly.pdbx_strand_id
1 'polypeptide(L)'
;MKKRILILIAVAMLSALVLMSGCRSKQRMGMVREQNTGLLYGSMTSGNFMVDPSQFDTPILKLTIRNTSGDPAINLKALRNSIEKSYIDKGYKVVKTGKYSAHLDINLRYSGQISQNMVDEISLWGGTGGAYLGATLGQTLDSMILGSASGAAIGAIIGQYTTQDTYIMVADVILGVVDKYAKKRKAIIQFDDTQIKWEDEDDGFTSYRSRERIKAAVYAGGDNTAQSKIVRGVTLRFKRILQDII
;
A
#
# COMPACT_ATOMS: atom_id res chain seq x y z
N MET A 1 16.63 54.80 -34.29
CA MET A 1 16.77 54.52 -32.84
C MET A 1 15.53 53.89 -32.20
N LYS A 2 14.32 54.45 -32.38
CA LYS A 2 13.08 53.95 -31.73
C LYS A 2 12.78 52.45 -31.95
N LYS A 3 13.01 51.90 -33.15
CA LYS A 3 12.79 50.46 -33.46
C LYS A 3 13.71 49.51 -32.68
N ARG A 4 14.97 49.89 -32.42
CA ARG A 4 15.93 49.05 -31.68
C ARG A 4 15.60 48.99 -30.19
N ILE A 5 15.11 50.10 -29.63
CA ILE A 5 14.65 50.17 -28.23
C ILE A 5 13.40 49.30 -28.02
N LEU A 6 12.47 49.29 -28.99
CA LEU A 6 11.26 48.46 -28.93
C LEU A 6 11.55 46.96 -28.97
N ILE A 7 12.54 46.53 -29.77
CA ILE A 7 13.00 45.13 -29.82
C ILE A 7 13.64 44.70 -28.51
N LEU A 8 14.48 45.55 -27.89
CA LEU A 8 15.12 45.25 -26.60
C LEU A 8 14.10 45.10 -25.47
N ILE A 9 13.07 45.95 -25.44
CA ILE A 9 11.99 45.85 -24.44
C ILE A 9 11.18 44.55 -24.63
N ALA A 10 10.89 44.18 -25.88
CA ALA A 10 10.17 42.94 -26.18
C ALA A 10 10.96 41.68 -25.76
N VAL A 11 12.27 41.66 -26.01
CA VAL A 11 13.15 40.55 -25.60
C VAL A 11 13.28 40.47 -24.07
N ALA A 12 13.37 41.61 -23.37
CA ALA A 12 13.42 41.66 -21.92
C ALA A 12 12.09 41.23 -21.26
N MET A 13 10.94 41.58 -21.84
CA MET A 13 9.66 41.06 -21.36
C MET A 13 9.53 39.55 -21.61
N LEU A 14 9.96 39.07 -22.78
CA LEU A 14 9.89 37.64 -23.11
C LEU A 14 10.80 36.80 -22.21
N SER A 15 12.01 37.29 -21.89
CA SER A 15 12.90 36.61 -20.95
C SER A 15 12.37 36.64 -19.52
N ALA A 16 11.75 37.74 -19.07
CA ALA A 16 11.08 37.82 -17.78
C ALA A 16 9.89 36.84 -17.67
N LEU A 17 9.09 36.69 -18.74
CA LEU A 17 7.99 35.73 -18.80
C LEU A 17 8.47 34.27 -18.72
N VAL A 18 9.60 33.93 -19.34
CA VAL A 18 10.20 32.59 -19.24
C VAL A 18 10.71 32.32 -17.82
N LEU A 19 11.34 33.30 -17.17
CA LEU A 19 11.83 33.15 -15.80
C LEU A 19 10.71 32.99 -14.76
N MET A 20 9.53 33.59 -14.97
CA MET A 20 8.38 33.42 -14.06
C MET A 20 7.64 32.07 -14.23
N SER A 21 7.90 31.32 -15.30
CA SER A 21 7.31 29.99 -15.49
C SER A 21 8.03 28.86 -14.71
N GLY A 22 9.16 29.15 -14.07
CA GLY A 22 9.97 28.17 -13.33
C GLY A 22 9.53 27.85 -11.90
N CYS A 23 8.64 28.64 -11.28
CA CYS A 23 8.21 28.43 -9.88
C CYS A 23 6.98 27.53 -9.71
N ARG A 24 6.46 26.94 -10.79
CA ARG A 24 5.35 25.99 -10.67
C ARG A 24 5.93 24.60 -10.37
N SER A 25 6.13 24.32 -9.08
CA SER A 25 6.46 22.97 -8.57
C SER A 25 5.60 21.94 -9.30
N LYS A 26 6.24 21.11 -10.14
CA LYS A 26 5.55 20.11 -10.97
C LYS A 26 4.64 19.28 -10.07
N GLN A 27 3.33 19.31 -10.34
CA GLN A 27 2.38 18.45 -9.64
C GLN A 27 2.78 17.00 -9.95
N ARG A 28 3.29 16.30 -8.94
CA ARG A 28 3.69 14.89 -9.07
C ARG A 28 2.42 14.09 -9.33
N MET A 29 2.37 13.37 -10.46
CA MET A 29 1.24 12.50 -10.79
C MET A 29 0.92 11.58 -9.60
N GLY A 30 -0.32 11.13 -9.41
CA GLY A 30 -0.67 10.19 -8.33
C GLY A 30 -0.47 10.66 -6.88
N MET A 31 0.06 11.87 -6.66
CA MET A 31 0.23 12.48 -5.35
C MET A 31 -0.66 13.71 -5.21
N VAL A 32 -1.26 13.86 -4.04
CA VAL A 32 -2.09 15.01 -3.68
C VAL A 32 -1.28 15.93 -2.78
N ARG A 33 -1.27 17.22 -3.12
CA ARG A 33 -0.67 18.25 -2.26
C ARG A 33 -1.58 18.54 -1.09
N GLU A 34 -1.07 18.39 0.12
CA GLU A 34 -1.75 18.84 1.32
C GLU A 34 -1.68 20.37 1.40
N GLN A 35 -2.84 21.01 1.53
CA GLN A 35 -2.99 22.47 1.45
C GLN A 35 -2.21 23.22 2.54
N ASN A 36 -2.13 22.66 3.74
CA ASN A 36 -1.55 23.33 4.91
C ASN A 36 -0.03 23.21 4.99
N THR A 37 0.53 22.11 4.51
CA THR A 37 1.96 21.78 4.67
C THR A 37 2.72 21.86 3.36
N GLY A 38 2.02 21.87 2.22
CA GLY A 38 2.63 21.80 0.90
C GLY A 38 3.21 20.43 0.55
N LEU A 39 3.12 19.45 1.45
CA LEU A 39 3.64 18.09 1.28
C LEU A 39 2.82 17.31 0.26
N LEU A 40 3.49 16.45 -0.50
CA LEU A 40 2.83 15.58 -1.46
C LEU A 40 2.67 14.20 -0.84
N TYR A 41 1.45 13.67 -0.88
CA TYR A 41 1.12 12.32 -0.39
C TYR A 41 0.51 11.48 -1.50
N GLY A 42 0.99 10.26 -1.64
CA GLY A 42 0.43 9.24 -2.52
C GLY A 42 0.13 7.95 -1.75
N SER A 43 -0.74 7.12 -2.33
CA SER A 43 -1.03 5.79 -1.80
C SER A 43 -1.44 4.84 -2.91
N MET A 44 -1.19 3.55 -2.71
CA MET A 44 -1.51 2.49 -3.64
C MET A 44 -1.91 1.23 -2.89
N THR A 45 -2.89 0.51 -3.42
CA THR A 45 -3.19 -0.87 -3.03
C THR A 45 -3.12 -1.76 -4.27
N SER A 46 -2.66 -3.00 -4.12
CA SER A 46 -2.60 -3.96 -5.24
C SER A 46 -3.97 -4.56 -5.59
N GLY A 47 -5.00 -4.28 -4.80
CA GLY A 47 -6.34 -4.83 -4.91
C GLY A 47 -7.22 -4.36 -3.75
N ASN A 48 -8.43 -4.91 -3.66
CA ASN A 48 -9.39 -4.66 -2.59
C ASN A 48 -10.00 -5.99 -2.14
N PHE A 49 -10.28 -6.12 -0.84
CA PHE A 49 -11.09 -7.24 -0.36
C PHE A 49 -12.56 -6.88 -0.55
N MET A 50 -13.37 -7.87 -0.92
CA MET A 50 -14.84 -7.72 -0.97
C MET A 50 -15.45 -8.59 0.10
N VAL A 51 -15.31 -8.17 1.36
CA VAL A 51 -15.74 -8.93 2.54
C VAL A 51 -16.54 -8.04 3.47
N ASP A 52 -17.71 -8.52 3.91
CA ASP A 52 -18.62 -7.81 4.82
C ASP A 52 -18.98 -8.70 6.01
N PRO A 53 -19.19 -8.15 7.23
CA PRO A 53 -19.68 -8.92 8.38
C PRO A 53 -20.90 -9.80 8.09
N SER A 54 -21.83 -9.35 7.24
CA SER A 54 -23.07 -10.05 6.92
C SER A 54 -22.86 -11.37 6.19
N GLN A 55 -21.68 -11.58 5.60
CA GLN A 55 -21.33 -12.81 4.89
C GLN A 55 -20.94 -13.95 5.85
N PHE A 56 -20.80 -13.67 7.15
CA PHE A 56 -20.42 -14.64 8.16
C PHE A 56 -21.58 -14.92 9.12
N ASP A 57 -21.87 -16.20 9.41
CA ASP A 57 -22.83 -16.56 10.45
C ASP A 57 -22.48 -15.94 11.82
N THR A 58 -21.18 -15.76 12.06
CA THR A 58 -20.62 -15.07 13.22
C THR A 58 -19.46 -14.18 12.76
N PRO A 59 -19.62 -12.84 12.73
CA PRO A 59 -18.59 -11.93 12.22
C PRO A 59 -17.48 -11.71 13.26
N ILE A 60 -16.74 -12.77 13.59
CA ILE A 60 -15.63 -12.72 14.53
C ILE A 60 -14.33 -12.56 13.75
N LEU A 61 -13.65 -11.43 13.96
CA LEU A 61 -12.39 -11.09 13.31
C LEU A 61 -11.23 -11.29 14.29
N LYS A 62 -10.25 -12.10 13.91
CA LYS A 62 -8.93 -12.06 14.53
C LYS A 62 -8.09 -11.00 13.83
N LEU A 63 -7.55 -10.05 14.59
CA LEU A 63 -6.64 -9.04 14.07
C LEU A 63 -5.21 -9.31 14.54
N THR A 64 -4.30 -9.49 13.60
CA THR A 64 -2.86 -9.59 13.86
C THR A 64 -2.17 -8.42 13.18
N ILE A 65 -1.35 -7.68 13.92
CA ILE A 65 -0.54 -6.59 13.37
C ILE A 65 0.91 -6.84 13.77
N ARG A 66 1.79 -6.84 12.78
CA ARG A 66 3.22 -7.09 12.94
C ARG A 66 4.02 -5.97 12.26
N ASN A 67 5.19 -5.70 12.81
CA ASN A 67 6.16 -4.78 12.22
C ASN A 67 7.45 -5.54 11.97
N THR A 68 7.61 -6.05 10.75
CA THR A 68 8.88 -6.63 10.29
C THR A 68 9.78 -5.58 9.63
N SER A 69 9.34 -4.33 9.50
CA SER A 69 10.18 -3.23 8.99
C SER A 69 11.26 -2.79 9.98
N GLY A 70 11.06 -3.06 11.28
CA GLY A 70 11.97 -2.65 12.34
C GLY A 70 11.87 -1.17 12.73
N ASP A 71 10.98 -0.38 12.11
CA ASP A 71 10.83 1.04 12.41
C ASP A 71 10.15 1.27 13.78
N PRO A 72 10.88 1.82 14.78
CA PRO A 72 10.34 2.03 16.12
C PRO A 72 9.40 3.25 16.19
N ALA A 73 9.36 4.10 15.17
CA ALA A 73 8.49 5.28 15.16
C ALA A 73 6.99 4.92 15.13
N ILE A 74 6.66 3.67 14.80
CA ILE A 74 5.30 3.22 14.63
C ILE A 74 4.78 2.59 15.91
N ASN A 75 3.86 3.32 16.55
CA ASN A 75 3.16 2.83 17.73
C ASN A 75 2.10 1.79 17.33
N LEU A 76 2.51 0.51 17.30
CA LEU A 76 1.63 -0.62 16.95
C LEU A 76 0.42 -0.75 17.87
N LYS A 77 0.55 -0.40 19.16
CA LYS A 77 -0.55 -0.47 20.12
C LYS A 77 -1.64 0.54 19.76
N ALA A 78 -1.26 1.78 19.46
CA ALA A 78 -2.19 2.81 19.02
C ALA A 78 -2.80 2.49 17.65
N LEU A 79 -1.99 1.99 16.71
CA LEU A 79 -2.47 1.54 15.40
C LEU A 79 -3.52 0.43 15.54
N ARG A 80 -3.22 -0.59 16.35
CA ARG A 80 -4.13 -1.69 16.65
C ARG A 80 -5.45 -1.19 17.21
N ASN A 81 -5.43 -0.38 18.27
CA ASN A 81 -6.65 0.14 18.87
C ASN A 81 -7.53 0.90 17.86
N SER A 82 -6.92 1.69 16.97
CA SER A 82 -7.64 2.44 15.95
C SER A 82 -8.29 1.54 14.91
N ILE A 83 -7.63 0.44 14.53
CA ILE A 83 -8.13 -0.53 13.55
C ILE A 83 -9.21 -1.42 14.18
N GLU A 84 -8.98 -1.93 15.40
CA GLU A 84 -9.97 -2.71 16.15
C GLU A 84 -11.26 -1.93 16.32
N LYS A 85 -11.17 -0.66 16.74
CA LYS A 85 -12.34 0.21 16.87
C LYS A 85 -13.10 0.37 15.55
N SER A 86 -12.39 0.59 14.44
CA SER A 86 -13.02 0.72 13.11
C SER A 86 -13.83 -0.53 12.74
N TYR A 87 -13.28 -1.72 12.96
CA TYR A 87 -13.98 -2.96 12.62
C TYR A 87 -15.11 -3.30 13.58
N ILE A 88 -14.99 -2.93 14.86
CA ILE A 88 -16.10 -3.03 15.80
C ILE A 88 -17.25 -2.13 15.34
N ASP A 89 -16.93 -0.88 14.96
CA ASP A 89 -17.92 0.08 14.47
C ASP A 89 -18.59 -0.40 13.15
N LYS A 90 -17.91 -1.26 12.37
CA LYS A 90 -18.47 -1.93 11.17
C LYS A 90 -19.32 -3.18 11.46
N GLY A 91 -19.34 -3.67 12.70
CA GLY A 91 -20.14 -4.84 13.09
C GLY A 91 -19.34 -6.14 13.30
N TYR A 92 -18.01 -6.10 13.29
CA TYR A 92 -17.19 -7.25 13.68
C TYR A 92 -17.01 -7.34 15.20
N LYS A 93 -16.95 -8.57 15.72
CA LYS A 93 -16.38 -8.84 17.05
C LYS A 93 -14.90 -9.14 16.89
N VAL A 94 -14.02 -8.25 17.39
CA VAL A 94 -12.57 -8.46 17.29
C VAL A 94 -12.03 -9.26 18.47
N VAL A 95 -11.26 -10.32 18.20
CA VAL A 95 -10.67 -11.21 19.21
C VAL A 95 -9.16 -11.32 19.05
N LYS A 96 -8.46 -11.60 20.17
CA LYS A 96 -7.01 -11.87 20.17
C LYS A 96 -6.69 -13.35 20.06
N THR A 97 -7.51 -14.18 20.72
CA THR A 97 -7.36 -15.63 20.83
C THR A 97 -8.72 -16.31 20.72
N GLY A 98 -8.72 -17.64 20.53
CA GLY A 98 -9.94 -18.43 20.40
C GLY A 98 -10.41 -18.59 18.96
N LYS A 99 -11.69 -18.98 18.78
CA LYS A 99 -12.31 -19.23 17.47
C LYS A 99 -12.68 -17.91 16.79
N TYR A 100 -12.48 -17.84 15.49
CA TYR A 100 -12.79 -16.70 14.63
C TYR A 100 -13.27 -17.17 13.26
N SER A 101 -13.96 -16.31 12.53
CA SER A 101 -14.46 -16.58 11.18
C SER A 101 -13.58 -15.96 10.10
N ALA A 102 -12.92 -14.84 10.42
CA ALA A 102 -11.96 -14.18 9.56
C ALA A 102 -10.69 -13.85 10.35
N HIS A 103 -9.54 -13.89 9.67
CA HIS A 103 -8.25 -13.45 10.20
C HIS A 103 -7.65 -12.41 9.28
N LEU A 104 -7.54 -11.18 9.78
CA LEU A 104 -6.83 -10.11 9.11
C LEU A 104 -5.43 -10.01 9.73
N ASP A 105 -4.42 -10.35 8.94
CA ASP A 105 -3.01 -10.19 9.29
C ASP A 105 -2.42 -9.02 8.50
N ILE A 106 -1.97 -8.00 9.22
CA ILE A 106 -1.32 -6.81 8.67
C ILE A 106 0.14 -6.88 9.07
N ASN A 107 1.03 -7.08 8.09
CA ASN A 107 2.46 -7.03 8.33
C ASN A 107 3.08 -5.81 7.66
N LEU A 108 3.51 -4.84 8.46
CA LEU A 108 4.32 -3.73 7.98
C LEU A 108 5.72 -4.25 7.65
N ARG A 109 6.01 -4.37 6.36
CA ARG A 109 7.25 -4.94 5.83
C ARG A 109 8.35 -3.93 5.68
N TYR A 110 8.01 -2.71 5.29
CA TYR A 110 9.00 -1.69 5.03
C TYR A 110 8.50 -0.32 5.49
N SER A 111 9.42 0.47 6.03
CA SER A 111 9.17 1.80 6.55
C SER A 111 10.48 2.55 6.52
N GLY A 112 10.64 3.48 5.57
CA GLY A 112 11.95 4.08 5.34
C GLY A 112 12.02 4.96 4.10
N GLN A 113 13.22 5.46 3.81
CA GLN A 113 13.52 6.17 2.58
C GLN A 113 13.50 5.19 1.41
N ILE A 114 12.87 5.56 0.31
CA ILE A 114 12.71 4.65 -0.82
C ILE A 114 14.07 4.21 -1.41
N SER A 115 14.17 2.94 -1.81
CA SER A 115 15.31 2.38 -2.54
C SER A 115 14.88 1.93 -3.93
N GLN A 116 15.84 1.81 -4.86
CA GLN A 116 15.57 1.37 -6.24
C GLN A 116 14.80 0.05 -6.29
N ASN A 117 15.21 -0.95 -5.50
CA ASN A 117 14.54 -2.24 -5.45
C ASN A 117 13.07 -2.14 -5.00
N MET A 118 12.75 -1.18 -4.12
CA MET A 118 11.38 -0.93 -3.68
C MET A 118 10.54 -0.27 -4.77
N VAL A 119 11.14 0.62 -5.56
CA VAL A 119 10.51 1.21 -6.75
C VAL A 119 10.09 0.13 -7.73
N ASP A 120 11.04 -0.77 -8.02
CA ASP A 120 10.83 -1.86 -8.96
C ASP A 120 9.72 -2.79 -8.46
N GLU A 121 9.75 -3.19 -7.17
CA GLU A 121 8.71 -4.02 -6.56
C GLU A 121 7.32 -3.36 -6.67
N ILE A 122 7.18 -2.08 -6.38
CA ILE A 122 5.88 -1.38 -6.38
C ILE A 122 5.38 -1.13 -7.80
N SER A 123 6.27 -0.80 -8.74
CA SER A 123 5.91 -0.60 -10.15
C SER A 123 5.29 -1.85 -10.77
N LEU A 124 5.72 -3.04 -10.31
CA LEU A 124 5.14 -4.32 -10.69
C LEU A 124 3.71 -4.48 -10.18
N TRP A 125 3.36 -3.95 -9.00
CA TRP A 125 1.98 -4.05 -8.48
C TRP A 125 0.98 -3.26 -9.32
N GLY A 126 1.44 -2.21 -10.00
CA GLY A 126 0.63 -1.38 -10.90
C GLY A 126 0.51 -1.92 -12.31
N GLY A 127 1.06 -3.11 -12.59
CA GLY A 127 1.08 -3.71 -13.92
C GLY A 127 2.07 -3.04 -14.89
N THR A 128 3.02 -2.24 -14.39
CA THR A 128 3.87 -1.37 -15.24
C THR A 128 5.36 -1.70 -15.23
N GLY A 129 5.77 -2.72 -14.46
CA GLY A 129 7.16 -3.18 -14.44
C GLY A 129 7.68 -3.66 -15.80
N GLY A 130 6.79 -4.05 -16.74
CA GLY A 130 7.18 -4.34 -18.13
C GLY A 130 7.58 -3.09 -18.93
N ALA A 131 6.95 -1.95 -18.67
CA ALA A 131 7.25 -0.68 -19.34
C ALA A 131 8.46 0.04 -18.72
N TYR A 132 8.64 -0.06 -17.39
CA TYR A 132 9.80 0.53 -16.71
C TYR A 132 11.11 -0.17 -17.09
N LEU A 133 11.13 -1.51 -17.08
CA LEU A 133 12.30 -2.27 -17.55
C LEU A 133 12.56 -2.06 -19.05
N GLY A 134 11.52 -1.94 -19.87
CA GLY A 134 11.64 -1.60 -21.30
C GLY A 134 12.21 -0.19 -21.55
N ALA A 135 11.81 0.81 -20.76
CA ALA A 135 12.31 2.19 -20.86
C ALA A 135 13.77 2.34 -20.39
N THR A 136 14.24 1.49 -19.47
CA THR A 136 15.68 1.43 -19.13
C THR A 136 16.54 0.80 -20.23
N LEU A 137 15.92 0.05 -21.15
CA LEU A 137 16.58 -0.67 -22.24
C LEU A 137 16.43 0.00 -23.63
N GLY A 138 15.62 1.06 -23.78
CA GLY A 138 15.36 1.65 -25.09
C GLY A 138 14.88 3.11 -25.03
N GLN A 139 15.47 3.94 -25.89
CA GLN A 139 15.35 5.39 -25.95
C GLN A 139 13.91 5.92 -26.13
N THR A 140 13.67 7.11 -25.54
CA THR A 140 12.54 8.06 -25.68
C THR A 140 11.38 7.96 -24.67
N LEU A 141 11.35 8.97 -23.78
CA LEU A 141 10.31 9.27 -22.78
C LEU A 141 8.91 9.55 -23.39
N ASP A 142 8.83 9.81 -24.70
CA ASP A 142 7.58 10.15 -25.39
C ASP A 142 6.65 8.93 -25.61
N SER A 143 7.14 7.71 -25.42
CA SER A 143 6.34 6.48 -25.54
C SER A 143 5.55 6.12 -24.27
N MET A 144 5.77 6.83 -23.15
CA MET A 144 5.14 6.53 -21.85
C MET A 144 3.72 7.14 -21.70
N ILE A 145 3.27 7.90 -22.70
CA ILE A 145 1.98 8.61 -22.70
C ILE A 145 1.06 7.98 -23.74
N LEU A 146 0.53 6.78 -23.46
CA LEU A 146 -0.69 6.26 -24.10
C LEU A 146 -1.15 5.01 -23.33
N GLY A 147 -2.20 5.16 -22.50
CA GLY A 147 -3.07 4.03 -22.15
C GLY A 147 -3.05 3.45 -20.72
N SER A 148 -2.46 4.08 -19.70
CA SER A 148 -2.50 3.54 -18.33
C SER A 148 -2.57 4.60 -17.24
N ALA A 149 -3.67 5.36 -17.22
CA ALA A 149 -3.89 6.42 -16.22
C ALA A 149 -3.95 5.94 -14.75
N SER A 150 -4.04 4.63 -14.50
CA SER A 150 -4.08 4.05 -13.14
C SER A 150 -2.81 3.31 -12.71
N GLY A 151 -1.89 2.98 -13.63
CA GLY A 151 -0.76 2.07 -13.36
C GLY A 151 0.64 2.67 -13.58
N ALA A 152 0.88 3.35 -14.71
CA ALA A 152 2.23 3.77 -15.12
C ALA A 152 2.78 4.96 -14.33
N ALA A 153 1.92 5.63 -13.57
CA ALA A 153 2.33 6.80 -12.85
C ALA A 153 3.34 6.45 -11.74
N ILE A 154 3.22 5.32 -11.03
CA ILE A 154 3.95 5.12 -9.77
C ILE A 154 5.45 4.85 -9.98
N GLY A 155 5.83 4.03 -10.97
CA GLY A 155 7.23 3.86 -11.34
C GLY A 155 7.89 5.17 -11.79
N ALA A 156 7.12 6.05 -12.45
CA ALA A 156 7.60 7.37 -12.87
C ALA A 156 7.62 8.41 -11.72
N ILE A 157 6.65 8.37 -10.81
CA ILE A 157 6.56 9.24 -9.62
C ILE A 157 7.65 8.90 -8.62
N ILE A 158 7.99 7.63 -8.50
CA ILE A 158 8.97 7.16 -7.53
C ILE A 158 10.37 7.11 -8.17
N GLY A 159 10.50 6.70 -9.43
CA GLY A 159 11.78 6.62 -10.15
C GLY A 159 12.42 7.97 -10.47
N GLN A 160 11.63 9.05 -10.60
CA GLN A 160 12.16 10.42 -10.70
C GLN A 160 12.75 10.94 -9.38
N TYR A 161 12.50 10.26 -8.25
CA TYR A 161 12.82 10.72 -6.91
C TYR A 161 13.36 9.58 -6.03
N THR A 162 14.16 8.68 -6.61
CA THR A 162 15.10 7.81 -5.87
C THR A 162 16.16 8.61 -5.10
N THR A 163 16.11 9.94 -5.20
CA THR A 163 16.78 10.91 -4.35
C THR A 163 16.18 10.95 -2.95
N GLN A 164 17.01 11.26 -1.96
CA GLN A 164 16.91 10.99 -0.51
C GLN A 164 15.70 11.61 0.26
N ASP A 165 14.63 12.04 -0.42
CA ASP A 165 13.55 12.88 0.12
C ASP A 165 12.15 12.22 0.09
N THR A 166 12.05 10.95 -0.30
CA THR A 166 10.77 10.24 -0.36
C THR A 166 10.70 9.10 0.65
N TYR A 167 9.83 9.27 1.64
CA TYR A 167 9.55 8.26 2.65
C TYR A 167 8.36 7.39 2.23
N ILE A 168 8.46 6.09 2.47
CA ILE A 168 7.43 5.10 2.12
C ILE A 168 7.19 4.11 3.26
N MET A 169 5.93 3.72 3.41
CA MET A 169 5.49 2.61 4.24
C MET A 169 4.79 1.56 3.38
N VAL A 170 5.16 0.30 3.56
CA VAL A 170 4.60 -0.85 2.84
C VAL A 170 4.13 -1.92 3.83
N ALA A 171 2.89 -2.37 3.68
CA ALA A 171 2.41 -3.60 4.31
C ALA A 171 1.90 -4.64 3.32
N ASP A 172 2.10 -5.89 3.71
CA ASP A 172 1.29 -6.99 3.24
C ASP A 172 0.07 -7.11 4.17
N VAL A 173 -1.13 -7.10 3.58
CA VAL A 173 -2.38 -7.38 4.28
C VAL A 173 -2.94 -8.69 3.75
N ILE A 174 -3.20 -9.63 4.65
CA ILE A 174 -3.72 -10.95 4.31
C ILE A 174 -5.05 -11.14 5.03
N LEU A 175 -6.09 -11.47 4.27
CA LEU A 175 -7.39 -11.85 4.80
C LEU A 175 -7.60 -13.34 4.59
N GLY A 176 -7.67 -14.09 5.70
CA GLY A 176 -8.01 -15.50 5.71
C GLY A 176 -9.44 -15.71 6.17
N VAL A 177 -10.29 -16.32 5.34
CA VAL A 177 -11.62 -16.79 5.76
C VAL A 177 -11.51 -18.22 6.25
N VAL A 178 -11.95 -18.47 7.48
CA VAL A 178 -11.82 -19.79 8.13
C VAL A 178 -12.73 -20.80 7.44
N ASP A 179 -12.18 -21.96 7.13
CA ASP A 179 -12.96 -23.10 6.67
C ASP A 179 -13.51 -23.87 7.87
N LYS A 180 -14.81 -23.75 8.12
CA LYS A 180 -15.49 -24.44 9.22
C LYS A 180 -15.64 -25.95 8.96
N TYR A 181 -15.49 -26.40 7.72
CA TYR A 181 -15.72 -27.78 7.30
C TYR A 181 -14.43 -28.53 6.98
N ALA A 182 -13.30 -27.84 6.89
CA ALA A 182 -11.97 -28.46 6.74
C ALA A 182 -11.57 -29.16 8.04
N LYS A 183 -12.05 -30.39 8.23
CA LYS A 183 -11.52 -31.34 9.19
C LYS A 183 -10.60 -32.31 8.45
N LYS A 184 -9.38 -32.50 8.94
CA LYS A 184 -8.53 -33.59 8.45
C LYS A 184 -9.09 -34.90 8.97
N ARG A 185 -9.28 -35.87 8.08
CA ARG A 185 -9.74 -37.20 8.45
C ARG A 185 -8.54 -38.13 8.56
N LYS A 186 -8.36 -38.76 9.70
CA LYS A 186 -7.40 -39.82 9.94
C LYS A 186 -8.06 -41.18 9.72
N ALA A 187 -7.46 -42.01 8.88
CA ALA A 187 -7.85 -43.41 8.73
C ALA A 187 -7.18 -44.23 9.84
N ILE A 188 -7.98 -44.88 10.68
CA ILE A 188 -7.52 -45.87 11.64
C ILE A 188 -7.77 -47.25 11.02
N ILE A 189 -6.69 -47.92 10.67
CA ILE A 189 -6.71 -49.30 10.19
C ILE A 189 -6.43 -50.19 11.40
N GLN A 190 -7.45 -50.92 11.85
CA GLN A 190 -7.35 -51.86 12.96
C GLN A 190 -7.20 -53.26 12.36
N PHE A 191 -6.05 -53.91 12.54
CA PHE A 191 -5.74 -55.15 11.79
C PHE A 191 -6.64 -56.36 12.14
N ASP A 192 -7.45 -56.26 13.19
CA ASP A 192 -8.46 -57.26 13.60
C ASP A 192 -9.88 -56.96 13.05
N ASP A 193 -10.10 -55.79 12.45
CA ASP A 193 -11.41 -55.31 11.98
C ASP A 193 -11.24 -54.86 10.51
N THR A 194 -11.92 -55.51 9.56
CA THR A 194 -11.76 -55.21 8.11
C THR A 194 -12.31 -53.84 7.71
N GLN A 195 -12.81 -53.05 8.65
CA GLN A 195 -13.39 -51.73 8.42
C GLN A 195 -12.41 -50.61 8.72
N ILE A 196 -12.21 -49.72 7.74
CA ILE A 196 -11.46 -48.48 7.93
C ILE A 196 -12.34 -47.49 8.70
N LYS A 197 -11.93 -47.15 9.93
CA LYS A 197 -12.59 -46.11 10.73
C LYS A 197 -11.97 -44.76 10.40
N TRP A 198 -12.81 -43.75 10.16
CA TRP A 198 -12.37 -42.39 9.92
C TRP A 198 -12.64 -41.55 11.16
N GLU A 199 -11.60 -40.96 11.73
CA GLU A 199 -11.72 -39.99 12.82
C GLU A 199 -11.32 -38.60 12.34
N ASP A 200 -12.00 -37.57 12.84
CA ASP A 200 -11.58 -36.20 12.63
C ASP A 200 -10.35 -35.91 13.51
N GLU A 201 -9.23 -35.53 12.90
CA GLU A 201 -8.00 -35.15 13.58
C GLU A 201 -7.99 -33.63 13.83
N ASP A 202 -7.76 -33.24 15.09
CA ASP A 202 -7.54 -31.84 15.47
C ASP A 202 -6.03 -31.56 15.36
N ASP A 203 -5.60 -30.99 14.22
CA ASP A 203 -4.18 -30.74 13.94
C ASP A 203 -3.63 -29.49 14.65
N GLY A 204 -4.47 -28.79 15.42
CA GLY A 204 -4.13 -27.56 16.14
C GLY A 204 -3.99 -26.32 15.25
N PHE A 205 -4.21 -26.42 13.94
CA PHE A 205 -4.13 -25.31 13.00
C PHE A 205 -5.51 -24.95 12.42
N THR A 206 -5.82 -23.66 12.40
CA THR A 206 -7.03 -23.18 11.73
C THR A 206 -6.83 -23.21 10.21
N SER A 207 -7.65 -24.01 9.53
CA SER A 207 -7.70 -24.05 8.07
C SER A 207 -8.46 -22.84 7.49
N TYR A 208 -7.99 -22.33 6.36
CA TYR A 208 -8.61 -21.20 5.65
C TYR A 208 -9.12 -21.65 4.29
N ARG A 209 -10.39 -21.35 4.01
CA ARG A 209 -11.05 -21.62 2.73
C ARG A 209 -10.50 -20.71 1.64
N SER A 210 -10.28 -19.44 1.98
CA SER A 210 -9.64 -18.46 1.11
C SER A 210 -8.57 -17.69 1.88
N ARG A 211 -7.51 -17.32 1.17
CA ARG A 211 -6.45 -16.43 1.65
C ARG A 211 -6.15 -15.43 0.56
N GLU A 212 -6.66 -14.24 0.72
CA GLU A 212 -6.41 -13.16 -0.21
C GLU A 212 -5.29 -12.28 0.35
N ARG A 213 -4.37 -11.84 -0.52
CA ARG A 213 -3.27 -10.97 -0.14
C ARG A 213 -3.35 -9.69 -0.96
N ILE A 214 -3.32 -8.57 -0.26
CA ILE A 214 -3.21 -7.24 -0.83
C ILE A 214 -1.95 -6.60 -0.30
N LYS A 215 -1.25 -5.87 -1.16
CA LYS A 215 -0.13 -5.04 -0.75
C LYS A 215 -0.60 -3.59 -0.72
N ALA A 216 -0.27 -2.88 0.35
CA ALA A 216 -0.61 -1.47 0.53
C ALA A 216 0.66 -0.65 0.72
N ALA A 217 0.80 0.42 -0.04
CA ALA A 217 1.89 1.37 0.04
C ALA A 217 1.37 2.79 0.24
N VAL A 218 1.98 3.54 1.15
CA VAL A 218 1.76 4.98 1.30
C VAL A 218 3.11 5.66 1.29
N TYR A 219 3.22 6.70 0.48
CA TYR A 219 4.48 7.40 0.27
C TYR A 219 4.25 8.90 0.27
N ALA A 220 5.26 9.64 0.67
CA ALA A 220 5.23 11.08 0.65
C ALA A 220 6.62 11.65 0.49
N GLY A 221 6.68 12.83 -0.13
CA GLY A 221 7.92 13.51 -0.44
C GLY A 221 7.68 14.97 -0.78
N GLY A 222 8.76 15.74 -0.80
CA GLY A 222 8.74 17.17 -1.07
C GLY A 222 10.13 17.76 -0.87
N ASP A 223 10.42 18.85 -1.57
CA ASP A 223 11.75 19.44 -1.56
C ASP A 223 12.13 19.88 -0.13
N ASN A 224 13.30 19.46 0.37
CA ASN A 224 13.87 19.84 1.67
C ASN A 224 12.99 19.56 2.91
N THR A 225 12.16 18.51 2.89
CA THR A 225 11.35 18.17 4.07
C THR A 225 11.98 17.04 4.88
N ALA A 226 12.28 17.31 6.15
CA ALA A 226 12.75 16.29 7.08
C ALA A 226 11.74 15.13 7.26
N GLN A 227 12.24 13.90 7.28
CA GLN A 227 11.45 12.68 7.44
C GLN A 227 10.48 12.74 8.64
N SER A 228 10.90 13.32 9.76
CA SER A 228 10.06 13.46 10.97
C SER A 228 8.75 14.23 10.73
N LYS A 229 8.72 15.15 9.75
CA LYS A 229 7.51 15.87 9.34
C LYS A 229 6.59 15.03 8.45
N ILE A 230 7.15 14.09 7.70
CA ILE A 230 6.44 13.27 6.71
C ILE A 230 5.85 12.01 7.32
N VAL A 231 6.61 11.32 8.18
CA VAL A 231 6.27 10.02 8.80
C VAL A 231 4.87 10.05 9.38
N ARG A 232 4.55 11.09 10.19
CA ARG A 232 3.21 11.22 10.81
C ARG A 232 2.09 11.23 9.77
N GLY A 233 2.23 12.00 8.69
CA GLY A 233 1.23 12.07 7.63
C GLY A 233 1.07 10.74 6.89
N VAL A 234 2.18 10.07 6.58
CA VAL A 234 2.19 8.75 5.95
C VAL A 234 1.52 7.72 6.86
N THR A 235 1.88 7.66 8.14
CA THR A 235 1.26 6.75 9.12
C THR A 235 -0.24 7.00 9.26
N LEU A 236 -0.70 8.26 9.26
CA LEU A 236 -2.12 8.59 9.35
C LEU A 236 -2.91 8.14 8.12
N ARG A 237 -2.38 8.39 6.91
CA ARG A 237 -3.02 7.94 5.67
C ARG A 237 -3.01 6.41 5.56
N PHE A 238 -1.90 5.78 5.95
CA PHE A 238 -1.77 4.33 6.02
C PHE A 238 -2.81 3.72 6.97
N LYS A 239 -2.95 4.30 8.17
CA LYS A 239 -3.98 3.92 9.14
C LYS A 239 -5.39 3.99 8.54
N ARG A 240 -5.72 5.08 7.83
CA ARG A 240 -7.04 5.23 7.18
C ARG A 240 -7.30 4.12 6.16
N ILE A 241 -6.33 3.81 5.31
CA ILE A 241 -6.45 2.71 4.34
C ILE A 241 -6.72 1.39 5.07
N LEU A 242 -5.95 1.09 6.11
CA LEU A 242 -6.13 -0.15 6.87
C LEU A 242 -7.47 -0.22 7.60
N GLN A 243 -8.00 0.90 8.10
CA GLN A 243 -9.31 0.96 8.74
C GLN A 243 -10.45 0.60 7.78
N ASP A 244 -10.23 0.79 6.47
CA ASP A 244 -11.21 0.64 5.40
C ASP A 244 -10.90 -0.44 4.36
N ILE A 245 -9.91 -1.30 4.62
CA ILE A 245 -9.49 -2.33 3.66
C ILE A 245 -10.44 -3.53 3.56
N ILE A 246 -11.24 -3.76 4.60
CA ILE A 246 -12.41 -4.65 4.64
C ILE A 246 -13.61 -3.88 5.19
#